data_AF-A0A3E2N6Z6-F1
#
_entry.id   AF-A0A3E2N6Z6-F1
#
_cell.length_a   1.000
_cell.length_b   1.000
_cell.length_c   1.000
_cell.angle_alpha   90.00
_cell.angle_beta   90.00
_cell.angle_gamma   90.00
#
_symmetry.space_group_name_H-M   'P 1'
#
loop_
_entity.id
_entity.type
_entity.pdbx_description
1 polymer ?
#
loop_
_entity_poly.entity_id
_entity_poly.type
_entity_poly.pdbx_seq_one_letter_code
_entity_poly.pdbx_strand_id
1 'polypeptide(L)'
;MRDITLCHPRLQVLAAKLIEECSKQGLKIAIGETYRTVAEQDSLYAQGRTKPGNKVTNAPGSTYSSYYQWGTAFDISRNDGQGAYNEAGNFFGRVGEIGVSIGLEWGGNWKSPVDKPHFQLPDWGSSTSGIKKVYANPEEFKKTWSTKAPEVKKSGWKEEDGGWRFYNGDTGECVRNAWHEDKEKNLWYWFNAAGIMVTNTWYQYNSAWYYLGPNGAMCKSQLVENSGKIYAVDADGKMITEPVKLTPDRDGALQYPGLIA
;
A
#
# COMPACT_ATOMS: atom_id res chain seq x y z
N MET A 1 5.67 -7.82 24.09
CA MET A 1 5.68 -7.60 22.62
C MET A 1 6.98 -8.19 22.12
N ARG A 2 6.95 -9.20 21.24
CA ARG A 2 8.19 -9.77 20.69
C ARG A 2 8.68 -8.93 19.51
N ASP A 3 9.98 -8.99 19.26
CA ASP A 3 10.63 -8.20 18.22
C ASP A 3 10.26 -8.72 16.83
N ILE A 4 9.55 -7.90 16.05
CA ILE A 4 9.17 -8.23 14.66
C ILE A 4 10.36 -8.13 13.71
N THR A 5 11.42 -7.40 14.07
CA THR A 5 12.59 -7.20 13.21
C THR A 5 13.42 -8.47 12.99
N LEU A 6 13.18 -9.50 13.82
CA LEU A 6 13.76 -10.83 13.68
C LEU A 6 13.04 -11.72 12.64
N CYS A 7 11.90 -11.26 12.12
CA CYS A 7 11.15 -11.97 11.07
C CYS A 7 11.58 -11.54 9.66
N HIS A 8 11.13 -12.28 8.65
CA HIS A 8 11.41 -12.01 7.24
C HIS A 8 11.03 -10.56 6.86
N PRO A 9 11.86 -9.79 6.12
CA PRO A 9 11.62 -8.37 5.84
C PRO A 9 10.24 -8.06 5.24
N ARG A 10 9.76 -8.91 4.32
CA ARG A 10 8.38 -8.80 3.78
C ARG A 10 7.30 -8.97 4.85
N LEU A 11 7.48 -9.87 5.82
CA LEU A 11 6.53 -10.04 6.93
C LEU A 11 6.50 -8.79 7.81
N GLN A 12 7.65 -8.15 8.04
CA GLN A 12 7.73 -6.89 8.82
C GLN A 12 6.89 -5.78 8.17
N VAL A 13 7.02 -5.60 6.85
CA VAL A 13 6.24 -4.60 6.08
C VAL A 13 4.75 -4.91 6.13
N LEU A 14 4.36 -6.17 5.96
CA LEU A 14 2.95 -6.57 6.03
C LEU A 14 2.37 -6.42 7.44
N ALA A 15 3.14 -6.71 8.48
CA ALA A 15 2.71 -6.49 9.87
C ALA A 15 2.50 -4.99 10.17
N ALA A 16 3.41 -4.12 9.71
CA ALA A 16 3.25 -2.67 9.83
C ALA A 16 2.01 -2.17 9.08
N LYS A 17 1.81 -2.62 7.84
CA LYS A 17 0.62 -2.29 7.04
C LYS A 17 -0.67 -2.78 7.69
N LEU A 18 -0.67 -3.98 8.29
CA LEU A 18 -1.82 -4.50 9.03
C LEU A 18 -2.21 -3.57 10.18
N ILE A 19 -1.23 -3.13 10.99
CA ILE A 19 -1.47 -2.17 12.09
C ILE A 19 -2.08 -0.87 11.55
N GLU A 20 -1.53 -0.33 10.46
CA GLU A 20 -2.00 0.91 9.84
C GLU A 20 -3.45 0.78 9.35
N GLU A 21 -3.75 -0.24 8.55
CA GLU A 21 -5.08 -0.47 7.98
C GLU A 21 -6.12 -0.80 9.06
N CYS A 22 -5.75 -1.57 10.09
CA CYS A 22 -6.61 -1.81 11.24
C CYS A 22 -6.90 -0.51 12.01
N SER A 23 -5.89 0.33 12.23
CA SER A 23 -6.05 1.61 12.94
C SER A 23 -7.00 2.56 12.20
N LYS A 24 -6.94 2.61 10.85
CA LYS A 24 -7.88 3.39 10.01
C LYS A 24 -9.34 2.99 10.24
N GLN A 25 -9.59 1.75 10.66
CA GLN A 25 -10.92 1.19 10.90
C GLN A 25 -11.28 1.09 12.40
N GLY A 26 -10.50 1.71 13.28
CA GLY A 26 -10.71 1.69 14.73
C GLY A 26 -10.35 0.35 15.41
N LEU A 27 -9.66 -0.55 14.70
CA LEU A 27 -9.22 -1.85 15.23
C LEU A 27 -7.80 -1.71 15.79
N LYS A 28 -7.67 -1.55 17.11
CA LYS A 28 -6.35 -1.44 17.75
C LYS A 28 -5.77 -2.82 18.00
N ILE A 29 -4.66 -3.13 17.35
CA ILE A 29 -3.93 -4.40 17.52
C ILE A 29 -2.51 -4.16 18.04
N ALA A 30 -1.93 -5.21 18.62
CA ALA A 30 -0.52 -5.28 19.02
C ALA A 30 0.08 -6.59 18.51
N ILE A 31 1.34 -6.57 18.07
CA ILE A 31 2.07 -7.78 17.67
C ILE A 31 2.52 -8.54 18.93
N GLY A 32 2.02 -9.76 19.12
CA GLY A 32 2.31 -10.60 20.29
C GLY A 32 3.54 -11.46 20.06
N GLU A 33 3.32 -12.63 19.46
CA GLU A 33 4.34 -13.63 19.15
C GLU A 33 5.00 -13.35 17.80
N THR A 34 6.31 -13.55 17.69
CA THR A 34 7.10 -13.38 16.45
C THR A 34 8.14 -14.51 16.37
N TYR A 35 9.33 -14.24 15.82
CA TYR A 35 10.42 -15.21 15.73
C TYR A 35 10.69 -15.96 17.05
N ARG A 36 10.88 -17.28 16.91
CA ARG A 36 11.14 -18.20 18.02
C ARG A 36 12.33 -19.09 17.71
N THR A 37 13.28 -19.17 18.64
CA THR A 37 14.42 -20.07 18.55
C THR A 37 14.02 -21.53 18.80
N VAL A 38 14.92 -22.47 18.50
CA VAL A 38 14.73 -23.91 18.82
C VAL A 38 14.50 -24.11 20.32
N ALA A 39 15.35 -23.52 21.16
CA ALA A 39 15.26 -23.67 22.61
C ALA A 39 13.94 -23.14 23.18
N GLU A 40 13.44 -22.02 22.64
CA GLU A 40 12.14 -21.48 23.04
C GLU A 40 10.99 -22.39 22.62
N GLN A 41 11.03 -22.92 21.39
CA GLN A 41 10.04 -23.88 20.90
C GLN A 41 10.04 -25.17 21.73
N ASP A 42 11.21 -25.70 22.08
CA ASP A 42 11.33 -26.88 22.96
C ASP A 42 10.80 -26.60 24.37
N SER A 43 11.01 -25.39 24.89
CA SER A 43 10.46 -24.99 26.19
C SER A 43 8.92 -24.95 26.17
N LEU A 44 8.31 -24.50 25.07
CA LEU A 44 6.86 -24.54 24.88
C LEU A 44 6.35 -25.98 24.69
N TYR A 45 7.07 -26.79 23.91
CA TYR A 45 6.74 -28.20 23.71
C TYR A 45 6.76 -28.99 25.03
N ALA A 46 7.67 -28.64 25.95
CA ALA A 46 7.76 -29.26 27.27
C ALA A 46 6.53 -29.00 28.17
N GLN A 47 5.75 -27.92 27.95
CA GLN A 47 4.57 -27.61 28.75
C GLN A 47 3.49 -28.68 28.61
N GLY A 48 2.92 -29.11 29.74
CA GLY A 48 1.95 -30.21 29.80
C GLY A 48 2.53 -31.58 29.42
N ARG A 49 3.87 -31.69 29.34
CA ARG A 49 4.62 -32.93 29.10
C ARG A 49 5.64 -33.18 30.21
N THR A 50 6.69 -32.37 30.24
CA THR A 50 7.78 -32.44 31.22
C THR A 50 7.86 -31.20 32.12
N LYS A 51 7.10 -30.15 31.81
CA LYS A 51 6.87 -28.97 32.66
C LYS A 51 5.37 -28.81 32.94
N PRO A 52 4.98 -28.26 34.10
CA PRO A 52 3.58 -27.89 34.37
C PRO A 52 3.03 -26.89 33.35
N GLY A 53 1.71 -26.88 33.14
CA GLY A 53 1.01 -25.99 32.21
C GLY A 53 0.24 -26.73 31.12
N ASN A 54 -0.51 -25.99 30.31
CA ASN A 54 -1.26 -26.56 29.19
C ASN A 54 -0.34 -26.85 28.00
N LYS A 55 -0.66 -27.90 27.22
CA LYS A 55 0.02 -28.13 25.95
C LYS A 55 -0.38 -27.05 24.95
N VAL A 56 0.55 -26.15 24.64
CA VAL A 56 0.33 -25.04 23.70
C VAL A 56 0.90 -25.31 22.30
N THR A 57 1.67 -26.38 22.13
CA THR A 57 2.20 -26.80 20.84
C THR A 57 2.44 -28.31 20.78
N ASN A 58 2.40 -28.85 19.57
CA ASN A 58 2.73 -30.24 19.24
C ASN A 58 4.07 -30.38 18.50
N ALA A 59 4.76 -29.28 18.22
CA ALA A 59 6.01 -29.28 17.47
C ALA A 59 7.23 -29.17 18.40
N PRO A 60 8.12 -30.17 18.44
CA PRO A 60 9.46 -30.00 19.01
C PRO A 60 10.25 -28.95 18.21
N GLY A 61 11.16 -28.23 18.87
CA GLY A 61 11.99 -27.21 18.24
C GLY A 61 12.90 -27.78 17.15
N SER A 62 13.45 -28.97 17.37
CA SER A 62 14.37 -29.63 16.43
C SER A 62 13.74 -30.01 15.08
N THR A 63 12.41 -30.07 14.99
CA THR A 63 11.73 -30.44 13.74
C THR A 63 11.48 -29.27 12.80
N TYR A 64 11.68 -28.03 13.27
CA TYR A 64 11.33 -26.80 12.56
C TYR A 64 9.88 -26.79 12.04
N SER A 65 8.97 -27.41 12.78
CA SER A 65 7.58 -27.58 12.36
C SER A 65 6.70 -26.35 12.62
N SER A 66 7.27 -25.26 13.13
CA SER A 66 6.58 -24.02 13.46
C SER A 66 7.06 -22.85 12.60
N TYR A 67 6.15 -22.10 11.99
CA TYR A 67 6.49 -20.96 11.14
C TYR A 67 7.18 -19.80 11.89
N TYR A 68 6.98 -19.67 13.20
CA TYR A 68 7.75 -18.71 14.01
C TYR A 68 9.26 -19.02 13.99
N GLN A 69 9.65 -20.29 13.89
CA GLN A 69 11.08 -20.66 13.78
C GLN A 69 11.68 -20.27 12.45
N TRP A 70 10.87 -20.14 11.41
CA TRP A 70 11.28 -19.64 10.10
C TRP A 70 11.21 -18.12 10.00
N GLY A 71 10.70 -17.42 11.02
CA GLY A 71 10.51 -15.96 10.98
C GLY A 71 9.47 -15.53 9.96
N THR A 72 8.49 -16.38 9.63
CA THR A 72 7.48 -16.11 8.59
C THR A 72 6.06 -16.01 9.15
N ALA A 73 5.91 -15.96 10.48
CA ALA A 73 4.62 -15.82 11.16
C ALA A 73 4.70 -14.86 12.36
N PHE A 74 3.56 -14.28 12.70
CA PHE A 74 3.35 -13.51 13.93
C PHE A 74 1.92 -13.70 14.44
N ASP A 75 1.73 -13.48 15.73
CA ASP A 75 0.39 -13.36 16.32
C ASP A 75 0.07 -11.92 16.66
N ILE A 76 -1.22 -11.63 16.67
CA ILE A 76 -1.73 -10.36 17.17
C ILE A 76 -2.54 -10.55 18.45
N SER A 77 -2.66 -9.46 19.20
CA SER A 77 -3.65 -9.32 20.28
C SER A 77 -4.46 -8.06 20.08
N ARG A 78 -5.69 -8.07 20.56
CA ARG A 78 -6.52 -6.87 20.69
C ARG A 78 -5.91 -5.92 21.73
N ASN A 79 -5.79 -4.64 21.38
CA ASN A 79 -5.07 -3.62 22.16
C ASN A 79 -5.91 -2.35 22.40
N ASP A 80 -7.20 -2.51 22.68
CA ASP A 80 -8.15 -1.43 22.97
C ASP A 80 -8.63 -1.41 24.43
N GLY A 81 -7.99 -2.21 25.30
CA GLY A 81 -8.35 -2.32 26.72
C GLY A 81 -9.48 -3.30 27.01
N GLN A 82 -10.09 -3.96 26.01
CA GLN A 82 -11.20 -4.91 26.22
C GLN A 82 -10.75 -6.36 26.45
N GLY A 83 -9.45 -6.60 26.55
CA GLY A 83 -8.84 -7.92 26.72
C GLY A 83 -8.21 -8.45 25.43
N ALA A 84 -7.02 -9.03 25.56
CA ALA A 84 -6.12 -9.39 24.45
C ALA A 84 -6.73 -10.36 23.43
N TYR A 85 -7.65 -11.22 23.85
CA TYR A 85 -8.29 -12.25 23.03
C TYR A 85 -9.82 -12.12 22.98
N ASN A 86 -10.35 -10.93 23.28
CA ASN A 86 -11.78 -10.68 23.26
C ASN A 86 -12.30 -10.52 21.81
N GLU A 87 -13.19 -11.42 21.39
CA GLU A 87 -13.79 -11.48 20.05
C GLU A 87 -15.06 -10.63 19.89
N ALA A 88 -15.44 -9.81 20.87
CA ALA A 88 -16.63 -8.96 20.78
C ALA A 88 -16.59 -8.10 19.50
N GLY A 89 -17.68 -8.16 18.72
CA GLY A 89 -17.81 -7.46 17.44
C GLY A 89 -17.09 -8.12 16.26
N ASN A 90 -16.79 -9.43 16.33
CA ASN A 90 -16.03 -10.16 15.31
C ASN A 90 -14.65 -9.53 15.06
N PHE A 91 -13.97 -9.15 16.15
CA PHE A 91 -12.75 -8.36 16.11
C PHE A 91 -11.65 -9.02 15.25
N PHE A 92 -11.31 -10.28 15.53
CA PHE A 92 -10.26 -10.98 14.79
C PHE A 92 -10.71 -11.36 13.39
N GLY A 93 -12.01 -11.57 13.16
CA GLY A 93 -12.55 -11.75 11.81
C GLY A 93 -12.28 -10.55 10.91
N ARG A 94 -12.61 -9.35 11.40
CA ARG A 94 -12.38 -8.09 10.67
C ARG A 94 -10.88 -7.83 10.44
N VAL A 95 -10.04 -8.10 11.44
CA VAL A 95 -8.58 -7.98 11.27
C VAL A 95 -8.04 -9.02 10.29
N GLY A 96 -8.57 -10.25 10.33
CA GLY A 96 -8.28 -11.34 9.41
C GLY A 96 -8.50 -10.96 7.96
N GLU A 97 -9.68 -10.40 7.65
CA GLU A 97 -10.04 -9.92 6.31
C GLU A 97 -9.05 -8.86 5.80
N ILE A 98 -8.66 -7.91 6.65
CA ILE A 98 -7.65 -6.89 6.31
C ILE A 98 -6.31 -7.57 6.01
N GLY A 99 -5.85 -8.47 6.88
CA GLY A 99 -4.60 -9.22 6.68
C GLY A 99 -4.57 -9.98 5.35
N VAL A 100 -5.67 -10.66 5.01
CA VAL A 100 -5.81 -11.35 3.72
C VAL A 100 -5.73 -10.38 2.55
N SER A 101 -6.43 -9.23 2.61
CA SER A 101 -6.45 -8.23 1.55
C SER A 101 -5.07 -7.60 1.25
N ILE A 102 -4.16 -7.59 2.24
CA ILE A 102 -2.80 -7.08 2.07
C ILE A 102 -1.78 -8.18 1.74
N GLY A 103 -2.23 -9.43 1.60
CA GLY A 103 -1.39 -10.55 1.14
C GLY A 103 -0.81 -11.44 2.24
N LEU A 104 -1.34 -11.39 3.47
CA LEU A 104 -1.03 -12.38 4.51
C LEU A 104 -1.96 -13.59 4.39
N GLU A 105 -1.47 -14.76 4.78
CA GLU A 105 -2.34 -15.87 5.15
C GLU A 105 -2.80 -15.67 6.61
N TRP A 106 -4.08 -15.94 6.88
CA TRP A 106 -4.70 -15.78 8.20
C TRP A 106 -5.14 -17.14 8.76
N GLY A 107 -4.74 -17.46 9.98
CA GLY A 107 -5.06 -18.73 10.65
C GLY A 107 -6.54 -18.91 10.99
N GLY A 108 -7.33 -17.83 10.96
CA GLY A 108 -8.79 -17.92 11.06
C GLY A 108 -9.46 -18.60 9.86
N ASN A 109 -8.78 -18.69 8.71
CA ASN A 109 -9.27 -19.38 7.51
C ASN A 109 -8.93 -20.89 7.50
N TRP A 110 -8.19 -21.39 8.48
CA TRP A 110 -7.83 -22.80 8.55
C TRP A 110 -9.02 -23.67 8.93
N LYS A 111 -9.05 -24.93 8.46
CA LYS A 111 -10.12 -25.87 8.82
C LYS A 111 -9.99 -26.39 10.25
N SER A 112 -8.79 -26.75 10.66
CA SER A 112 -8.48 -27.22 12.01
C SER A 112 -6.96 -27.32 12.23
N PRO A 113 -6.43 -26.85 13.37
CA PRO A 113 -7.10 -25.94 14.32
C PRO A 113 -7.32 -24.56 13.68
N VAL A 114 -8.39 -23.86 14.06
CA VAL A 114 -8.59 -22.46 13.71
C VAL A 114 -7.76 -21.61 14.67
N ASP A 115 -6.90 -20.74 14.15
CA ASP A 115 -6.01 -19.89 14.95
C ASP A 115 -6.15 -18.41 14.55
N LYS A 116 -7.15 -17.73 15.12
CA LYS A 116 -7.53 -16.38 14.71
C LYS A 116 -6.49 -15.28 15.00
N PRO A 117 -5.67 -15.35 16.05
CA PRO A 117 -4.55 -14.44 16.24
C PRO A 117 -3.44 -14.55 15.19
N HIS A 118 -3.36 -15.67 14.47
CA HIS A 118 -2.20 -16.04 13.67
C HIS A 118 -2.20 -15.46 12.26
N PHE A 119 -1.06 -14.92 11.84
CA PHE A 119 -0.77 -14.54 10.46
C PHE A 119 0.57 -15.07 9.99
N GLN A 120 0.66 -15.43 8.71
CA GLN A 120 1.90 -15.90 8.09
C GLN A 120 2.05 -15.48 6.63
N LEU A 121 3.26 -15.63 6.08
CA LEU A 121 3.49 -15.54 4.64
C LEU A 121 2.92 -16.78 3.93
N PRO A 122 2.19 -16.63 2.80
CA PRO A 122 1.45 -17.72 2.15
C PRO A 122 2.30 -18.69 1.29
N ASP A 123 3.58 -18.40 1.09
CA ASP A 123 4.40 -18.93 -0.02
C ASP A 123 4.74 -20.42 0.09
N TRP A 124 4.61 -20.99 1.29
CA TRP A 124 5.04 -22.36 1.57
C TRP A 124 3.88 -23.29 1.98
N GLY A 125 2.64 -22.81 1.85
CA GLY A 125 1.41 -23.53 2.13
C GLY A 125 1.07 -23.62 3.62
N SER A 126 0.03 -24.40 3.94
CA SER A 126 -0.53 -24.49 5.30
C SER A 126 0.34 -25.28 6.30
N SER A 127 1.51 -25.79 5.88
CA SER A 127 2.48 -26.44 6.77
C SER A 127 3.91 -26.13 6.35
N THR A 128 4.84 -26.17 7.31
CA THR A 128 6.28 -25.96 7.09
C THR A 128 6.94 -26.98 6.16
N SER A 129 6.21 -27.98 5.67
CA SER A 129 6.70 -28.93 4.66
C SER A 129 7.17 -28.24 3.38
N GLY A 130 6.52 -27.16 2.97
CA GLY A 130 6.91 -26.41 1.76
C GLY A 130 8.29 -25.76 1.90
N ILE A 131 8.50 -25.01 3.00
CA ILE A 131 9.77 -24.30 3.24
C ILE A 131 10.93 -25.26 3.49
N LYS A 132 10.66 -26.40 4.15
CA LYS A 132 11.64 -27.47 4.41
C LYS A 132 12.09 -28.24 3.17
N LYS A 133 11.30 -28.22 2.08
CA LYS A 133 11.74 -28.79 0.79
C LYS A 133 12.78 -27.93 0.08
N VAL A 134 12.77 -26.62 0.37
CA VAL A 134 13.64 -25.64 -0.30
C VAL A 134 14.88 -25.36 0.54
N TYR A 135 14.73 -25.26 1.87
CA TYR A 135 15.80 -24.87 2.78
C TYR A 135 16.05 -25.94 3.83
N ALA A 136 17.33 -26.25 4.09
CA ALA A 136 17.72 -27.26 5.07
C ALA A 136 17.33 -26.91 6.50
N ASN A 137 17.38 -25.62 6.86
CA ASN A 137 17.03 -25.11 8.18
C ASN A 137 16.71 -23.60 8.12
N PRO A 138 16.15 -23.00 9.19
CA PRO A 138 15.82 -21.58 9.22
C PRO A 138 17.00 -20.63 9.00
N GLU A 139 18.23 -21.01 9.38
CA GLU A 139 19.40 -20.15 9.19
C GLU A 139 19.81 -20.06 7.72
N GLU A 140 19.74 -21.17 6.97
CA GLU A 140 19.93 -21.13 5.51
C GLU A 140 18.86 -20.30 4.80
N PHE A 141 17.61 -20.36 5.29
CA PHE A 141 16.55 -19.49 4.79
C PHE A 141 16.82 -18.01 5.09
N LYS A 142 17.24 -17.68 6.32
CA LYS A 142 17.57 -16.28 6.68
C LYS A 142 18.68 -15.69 5.83
N LYS A 143 19.66 -16.49 5.40
CA LYS A 143 20.72 -16.02 4.49
C LYS A 143 20.19 -15.54 3.15
N THR A 144 19.01 -15.98 2.72
CA THR A 144 18.39 -15.51 1.47
C THR A 144 17.61 -14.21 1.63
N TRP A 145 17.47 -13.70 2.87
CA TRP A 145 16.77 -12.44 3.11
C TRP A 145 17.67 -11.31 2.60
N SER A 146 17.24 -10.67 1.51
CA SER A 146 17.95 -9.49 1.01
C SER A 146 17.96 -8.41 2.09
N THR A 147 19.13 -7.81 2.36
CA THR A 147 19.32 -6.73 3.32
C THR A 147 18.71 -5.40 2.86
N LYS A 148 18.17 -5.33 1.64
CA LYS A 148 17.28 -4.25 1.24
C LYS A 148 15.89 -4.54 1.80
N ALA A 149 15.51 -3.79 2.85
CA ALA A 149 14.12 -3.66 3.25
C ALA A 149 13.25 -3.45 2.00
N PRO A 150 12.06 -4.07 1.90
CA PRO A 150 11.16 -3.76 0.79
C PRO A 150 10.90 -2.26 0.85
N GLU A 151 11.33 -1.51 -0.16
CA GLU A 151 10.96 -0.11 -0.29
C GLU A 151 9.43 -0.07 -0.27
N VAL A 152 8.85 0.63 0.71
CA VAL A 152 7.44 0.98 0.67
C VAL A 152 7.27 1.79 -0.60
N LYS A 153 6.79 1.14 -1.67
CA LYS A 153 6.58 1.78 -2.95
C LYS A 153 5.68 2.98 -2.72
N LYS A 154 6.20 4.18 -2.98
CA LYS A 154 5.38 5.39 -2.95
C LYS A 154 4.25 5.22 -3.97
N SER A 155 3.06 5.71 -3.65
CA SER A 155 1.91 5.66 -4.55
C SER A 155 1.08 6.93 -4.43
N GLY A 156 0.48 7.34 -5.54
CA GLY A 156 -0.41 8.51 -5.61
C GLY A 156 0.34 9.83 -5.48
N TRP A 157 -0.43 10.89 -5.18
CA TRP A 157 0.04 12.25 -5.02
C TRP A 157 0.92 12.41 -3.76
N LYS A 158 2.06 13.07 -3.90
CA LYS A 158 2.99 13.41 -2.81
C LYS A 158 3.54 14.81 -3.02
N GLU A 159 3.55 15.61 -1.97
CA GLU A 159 4.19 16.92 -1.95
C GLU A 159 5.61 16.79 -1.39
N GLU A 160 6.62 17.03 -2.23
CA GLU A 160 8.03 16.91 -1.87
C GLU A 160 8.92 17.73 -2.82
N ASP A 161 10.14 18.08 -2.38
CA ASP A 161 11.09 18.90 -3.15
C ASP A 161 10.52 20.22 -3.70
N GLY A 162 9.56 20.81 -2.98
CA GLY A 162 8.94 22.09 -3.37
C GLY A 162 7.85 21.97 -4.45
N GLY A 163 7.31 20.77 -4.71
CA GLY A 163 6.17 20.61 -5.60
C GLY A 163 5.45 19.26 -5.49
N TRP A 164 4.44 19.07 -6.32
CA TRP A 164 3.64 17.84 -6.33
C TRP A 164 4.23 16.81 -7.29
N ARG A 165 4.39 15.57 -6.83
CA ARG A 165 4.74 14.39 -7.63
C ARG A 165 3.56 13.41 -7.65
N PHE A 166 3.49 12.58 -8.68
CA PHE A 166 2.59 11.42 -8.71
C PHE A 166 3.39 10.13 -8.87
N TYR A 167 3.11 9.15 -8.03
CA TYR A 167 3.76 7.84 -8.02
C TYR A 167 2.83 6.73 -8.50
N ASN A 168 3.31 5.92 -9.45
CA ASN A 168 2.59 4.74 -9.91
C ASN A 168 2.60 3.68 -8.81
N GLY A 169 1.42 3.25 -8.36
CA GLY A 169 1.29 2.28 -7.26
C GLY A 169 1.90 0.91 -7.53
N ASP A 170 1.95 0.48 -8.80
CA ASP A 170 2.49 -0.82 -9.17
C ASP A 170 4.02 -0.84 -9.13
N THR A 171 4.65 0.23 -9.61
CA THR A 171 6.11 0.31 -9.75
C THR A 171 6.78 1.06 -8.61
N GLY A 172 6.10 2.01 -7.98
CA GLY A 172 6.68 2.95 -7.02
C GLY A 172 7.45 4.09 -7.67
N GLU A 173 7.44 4.19 -9.01
CA GLU A 173 8.15 5.22 -9.76
C GLU A 173 7.28 6.47 -9.92
N CYS A 174 7.88 7.65 -9.85
CA CYS A 174 7.15 8.88 -10.14
C CYS A 174 7.09 9.18 -11.64
N VAL A 175 5.97 9.77 -12.07
CA VAL A 175 5.75 10.26 -13.43
C VAL A 175 6.74 11.40 -13.74
N ARG A 176 7.40 11.34 -14.90
CA ARG A 176 8.38 12.33 -15.36
C ARG A 176 8.28 12.51 -16.87
N ASN A 177 8.39 13.75 -17.35
CA ASN A 177 8.28 14.10 -18.77
C ASN A 177 7.06 13.45 -19.45
N ALA A 178 5.95 13.39 -18.73
CA ALA A 178 4.78 12.64 -19.16
C ALA A 178 3.50 13.25 -18.60
N TRP A 179 2.43 13.01 -19.35
CA TRP A 179 1.07 13.25 -18.93
C TRP A 179 0.60 12.18 -17.96
N HIS A 180 -0.19 12.58 -16.98
CA HIS A 180 -0.93 11.69 -16.09
C HIS A 180 -2.40 12.09 -16.08
N GLU A 181 -3.27 11.10 -16.24
CA GLU A 181 -4.72 11.26 -16.14
C GLU A 181 -5.20 10.78 -14.76
N ASP A 182 -5.79 11.69 -14.00
CA ASP A 182 -6.63 11.33 -12.87
C ASP A 182 -8.00 10.94 -13.40
N LYS A 183 -8.20 9.63 -13.61
CA LYS A 183 -9.42 9.06 -14.21
C LYS A 183 -10.68 9.31 -13.38
N GLU A 184 -10.55 9.45 -12.06
CA GLU A 184 -11.70 9.72 -11.18
C GLU A 184 -12.22 11.14 -11.40
N LYS A 185 -11.31 12.10 -11.63
CA LYS A 185 -11.65 13.50 -11.86
C LYS A 185 -11.75 13.88 -13.34
N ASN A 186 -11.33 13.01 -14.25
CA ASN A 186 -11.19 13.30 -15.67
C ASN A 186 -10.29 14.54 -15.94
N LEU A 187 -9.19 14.62 -15.20
CA LEU A 187 -8.21 15.72 -15.26
C LEU A 187 -6.84 15.21 -15.70
N TRP A 188 -6.14 16.04 -16.47
CA TRP A 188 -4.81 15.77 -17.00
C TRP A 188 -3.77 16.69 -16.37
N TYR A 189 -2.62 16.12 -16.05
CA TYR A 189 -1.49 16.81 -15.41
C TYR A 189 -0.20 16.54 -16.17
N TRP A 190 0.65 17.55 -16.31
CA TRP A 190 1.98 17.37 -16.90
C TRP A 190 3.07 17.42 -15.83
N PHE A 191 3.99 16.45 -15.88
CA PHE A 191 5.15 16.39 -14.98
C PHE A 191 6.44 16.67 -15.74
N ASN A 192 7.28 17.55 -15.19
CA ASN A 192 8.57 17.90 -15.79
C ASN A 192 9.63 16.78 -15.60
N ALA A 193 10.87 17.03 -16.03
CA ALA A 193 11.96 16.06 -15.93
C ALA A 193 12.34 15.69 -14.48
N ALA A 194 12.13 16.61 -13.54
CA ALA A 194 12.32 16.34 -12.12
C ALA A 194 11.18 15.49 -11.54
N GLY A 195 10.04 15.37 -12.25
CA GLY A 195 8.83 14.70 -11.78
C GLY A 195 7.91 15.60 -10.96
N ILE A 196 8.08 16.92 -11.10
CA ILE A 196 7.25 17.92 -10.44
C ILE A 196 6.13 18.34 -11.39
N MET A 197 4.90 18.40 -10.87
CA MET A 197 3.71 18.86 -11.56
C MET A 197 3.88 20.32 -11.99
N VAL A 198 3.61 20.59 -13.26
CA VAL A 198 3.66 21.93 -13.82
C VAL A 198 2.33 22.65 -13.54
N THR A 199 2.40 23.92 -13.13
CA THR A 199 1.24 24.75 -12.79
C THR A 199 1.42 26.17 -13.31
N ASN A 200 0.32 26.90 -13.49
CA ASN A 200 0.27 28.32 -13.87
C ASN A 200 1.13 28.71 -15.08
N THR A 201 1.24 27.84 -16.08
CA THR A 201 2.10 28.12 -17.24
C THR A 201 1.68 27.35 -18.48
N TRP A 202 2.14 27.84 -19.62
CA TRP A 202 2.06 27.16 -20.90
C TRP A 202 3.15 26.08 -21.01
N TYR A 203 2.79 24.94 -21.57
CA TYR A 203 3.70 23.85 -21.87
C TYR A 203 3.51 23.37 -23.32
N GLN A 204 4.62 23.20 -24.04
CA GLN A 204 4.58 22.69 -25.40
C GLN A 204 4.86 21.19 -25.42
N TYR A 205 3.94 20.42 -25.99
CA TYR A 205 4.06 18.97 -26.15
C TYR A 205 3.65 18.58 -27.58
N ASN A 206 4.48 17.81 -28.28
CA ASN A 206 4.23 17.39 -29.68
C ASN A 206 3.75 18.54 -30.59
N SER A 207 4.46 19.68 -30.52
CA SER A 207 4.17 20.90 -31.30
C SER A 207 2.86 21.63 -30.99
N ALA A 208 2.07 21.16 -30.02
CA ALA A 208 0.89 21.86 -29.52
C ALA A 208 1.17 22.50 -28.15
N TRP A 209 0.50 23.61 -27.87
CA TRP A 209 0.58 24.32 -26.59
C TRP A 209 -0.61 23.98 -25.70
N TYR A 210 -0.34 23.75 -24.42
CA TYR A 210 -1.32 23.41 -23.40
C TYR A 210 -1.12 24.33 -22.21
N TYR A 211 -2.20 24.79 -21.57
CA TYR A 211 -2.09 25.58 -20.35
C TYR A 211 -2.40 24.72 -19.12
N LEU A 212 -1.50 24.73 -18.15
CA LEU A 212 -1.68 24.07 -16.86
C LEU A 212 -2.11 25.13 -15.85
N GLY A 213 -3.30 24.96 -15.28
CA GLY A 213 -3.90 25.93 -14.37
C GLY A 213 -3.23 25.99 -12.98
N PRO A 214 -3.78 26.77 -12.05
CA PRO A 214 -3.24 26.93 -10.69
C PRO A 214 -3.18 25.64 -9.88
N ASN A 215 -4.12 24.72 -10.11
CA ASN A 215 -4.14 23.39 -9.50
C ASN A 215 -3.36 22.35 -10.33
N GLY A 216 -2.67 22.77 -11.39
CA GLY A 216 -1.92 21.91 -12.32
C GLY A 216 -2.76 21.16 -13.34
N ALA A 217 -4.09 21.22 -13.27
CA ALA A 217 -4.94 20.59 -14.26
C ALA A 217 -4.83 21.31 -15.59
N MET A 218 -4.74 20.54 -16.67
CA MET A 218 -4.76 21.05 -18.04
C MET A 218 -6.12 21.69 -18.33
N CYS A 219 -6.10 22.95 -18.77
CA CYS A 219 -7.28 23.63 -19.27
C CYS A 219 -7.73 22.97 -20.59
N LYS A 220 -9.03 22.68 -20.69
CA LYS A 220 -9.70 22.23 -21.92
C LYS A 220 -11.05 22.94 -22.06
N SER A 221 -11.52 23.12 -23.29
CA SER A 221 -12.80 23.74 -23.64
C SER A 221 -13.04 25.08 -22.92
N GLN A 222 -12.04 25.96 -22.86
CA GLN A 222 -12.15 27.21 -22.10
C GLN A 222 -11.31 28.35 -22.67
N LEU A 223 -11.60 29.58 -22.22
CA LEU A 223 -10.71 30.73 -22.38
C LEU A 223 -9.71 30.76 -21.22
N VAL A 224 -8.45 31.07 -21.53
CA VAL A 224 -7.34 31.16 -20.59
C VAL A 224 -6.83 32.58 -20.56
N GLU A 225 -6.86 33.23 -19.41
CA GLU A 225 -6.12 34.47 -19.20
C GLU A 225 -4.69 34.15 -18.73
N ASN A 226 -3.69 34.68 -19.44
CA ASN A 226 -2.30 34.59 -19.01
C ASN A 226 -1.55 35.88 -19.37
N SER A 227 -1.01 36.56 -18.36
CA SER A 227 -0.27 37.82 -18.49
C SER A 227 -1.02 38.91 -19.28
N GLY A 228 -2.31 39.11 -18.96
CA GLY A 228 -3.15 40.14 -19.58
C GLY A 228 -3.58 39.84 -21.02
N LYS A 229 -3.34 38.62 -21.51
CA LYS A 229 -3.81 38.13 -22.81
C LYS A 229 -4.81 37.00 -22.60
N ILE A 230 -5.79 36.93 -23.50
CA ILE A 230 -6.81 35.88 -23.52
C ILE A 230 -6.50 34.93 -24.67
N TYR A 231 -6.45 33.64 -24.36
CA TYR A 231 -6.24 32.53 -25.29
C TYR A 231 -7.45 31.61 -25.25
N ALA A 232 -7.64 30.80 -26.28
CA ALA A 232 -8.65 29.75 -26.30
C ALA A 232 -7.96 28.37 -26.41
N VAL A 233 -8.49 27.38 -25.70
CA VAL A 233 -8.06 25.98 -25.80
C VAL A 233 -9.24 25.08 -26.19
N ASP A 234 -8.99 24.09 -27.03
CA ASP A 234 -10.00 23.15 -27.52
C ASP A 234 -10.33 22.04 -26.50
N ALA A 235 -11.17 21.07 -26.90
CA ALA A 235 -11.58 19.95 -26.06
C ALA A 235 -10.44 18.98 -25.70
N ASP A 236 -9.37 18.94 -26.50
CA ASP A 236 -8.13 18.20 -26.22
C ASP A 236 -7.15 19.03 -25.36
N GLY A 237 -7.48 20.30 -25.07
CA GLY A 237 -6.64 21.25 -24.33
C GLY A 237 -5.60 21.97 -25.19
N LYS A 238 -5.61 21.80 -26.51
CA LYS A 238 -4.64 22.46 -27.40
C LYS A 238 -5.02 23.91 -27.60
N MET A 239 -4.02 24.79 -27.57
CA MET A 239 -4.17 26.21 -27.88
C MET A 239 -4.66 26.39 -29.32
N ILE A 240 -5.74 27.16 -29.48
CA ILE A 240 -6.30 27.51 -30.78
C ILE A 240 -5.55 28.73 -31.32
N THR A 241 -5.07 28.62 -32.55
CA THR A 241 -4.44 29.73 -33.30
C THR A 241 -5.31 30.27 -34.43
N GLU A 242 -6.35 29.53 -34.81
CA GLU A 242 -7.32 29.94 -35.83
C GLU A 242 -8.31 30.97 -35.28
N PRO A 243 -8.95 31.78 -36.14
CA PRO A 243 -9.92 32.78 -35.71
C PRO A 243 -11.07 32.18 -34.89
N VAL A 244 -11.26 32.73 -33.68
CA VAL A 244 -12.35 32.38 -32.78
C VAL A 244 -13.42 33.48 -32.82
N LYS A 245 -14.67 33.11 -33.12
CA LYS A 245 -15.82 34.03 -33.07
C LYS A 245 -16.56 33.88 -31.75
N LEU A 246 -16.55 34.93 -30.93
CA LEU A 246 -17.36 35.03 -29.72
C LEU A 246 -18.68 35.72 -30.06
N THR A 247 -19.80 35.14 -29.62
CA THR A 247 -21.14 35.71 -29.83
C THR A 247 -21.84 35.87 -28.49
N PRO A 248 -22.33 37.06 -28.14
CA PRO A 248 -23.10 37.25 -26.91
C PRO A 248 -24.46 36.55 -27.02
N ASP A 249 -24.90 35.93 -25.94
CA ASP A 249 -26.30 35.52 -25.78
C ASP A 249 -27.19 36.70 -25.34
N ARG A 250 -28.44 36.41 -24.95
CA ARG A 250 -29.44 37.42 -24.57
C ARG A 250 -29.06 38.18 -23.29
N ASP A 251 -28.23 37.59 -22.43
CA ASP A 251 -27.77 38.17 -21.17
C ASP A 251 -26.36 38.80 -21.34
N GLY A 252 -25.80 38.76 -22.55
CA GLY A 252 -24.50 39.33 -22.89
C GLY A 252 -23.32 38.41 -22.62
N ALA A 253 -23.54 37.15 -22.20
CA ALA A 253 -22.45 36.21 -21.97
C ALA A 253 -21.88 35.72 -23.29
N LEU A 254 -20.55 35.73 -23.41
CA LEU A 254 -19.85 35.35 -24.64
C LEU A 254 -19.82 33.84 -24.81
N GLN A 255 -20.37 33.37 -25.92
CA GLN A 255 -20.39 31.97 -26.31
C GLN A 255 -19.40 31.72 -27.47
N TYR A 256 -18.75 30.55 -27.45
CA TYR A 256 -17.96 30.02 -28.56
C TYR A 256 -18.37 28.57 -28.81
N PRO A 257 -18.64 28.14 -30.07
CA PRO A 257 -19.09 26.78 -30.37
C PRO A 257 -18.18 25.65 -29.88
N GLY A 258 -16.88 25.89 -29.64
CA GLY A 258 -15.95 24.90 -29.10
C GLY A 258 -15.77 24.93 -27.57
N LEU A 259 -16.45 25.83 -26.85
CA LEU A 259 -16.62 25.72 -25.40
C LEU A 259 -17.70 24.66 -25.16
N ILE A 260 -17.29 23.42 -24.91
CA ILE A 260 -18.22 22.43 -24.37
C ILE A 260 -18.41 22.78 -22.89
N ALA A 261 -19.65 23.13 -22.52
CA ALA A 261 -20.06 23.36 -21.14
C ALA A 261 -19.98 22.08 -20.30
#